data_AF-A0AAV6JCL7-F1
#
_entry.id   AF-A0AAV6JCL7-F1
#
_cell.length_a   1.000
_cell.length_b   1.000
_cell.length_c   1.000
_cell.angle_alpha   90.00
_cell.angle_beta   90.00
_cell.angle_gamma   90.00
#
_symmetry.space_group_name_H-M   'P 1'
#
loop_
_entity.id
_entity.type
_entity.pdbx_description
1 polymer ?
#
loop_
_entity_poly.entity_id
_entity_poly.type
_entity_poly.pdbx_seq_one_letter_code
_entity_poly.pdbx_strand_id
1 'polypeptide(L)'
;MSEHPSETAGEEDAEEDIFELGDVTQPLLKKQRAPRSKDGLKVIASLVSKIRDSVRYLKRSPSGKQKFDLAVSQLKLNGLKKVPMDVPIRWNSTYEMLEAALPLRDAFARLDLIDKNYDHNPSDEEWEIATIIFSADEASVAKQRC
;
A
#
# COMPACT_ATOMS: atom_id res chain seq x y z
N MET A 1 -75.79 -33.21 42.15
CA MET A 1 -74.98 -32.03 42.52
C MET A 1 -74.01 -31.80 41.37
N SER A 2 -74.51 -31.29 40.25
CA SER A 2 -74.69 -29.87 39.90
C SER A 2 -73.50 -29.47 39.01
N GLU A 3 -73.61 -28.99 37.78
CA GLU A 3 -74.69 -28.66 36.84
C GLU A 3 -74.13 -28.85 35.41
N HIS A 4 -74.99 -29.03 34.41
CA HIS A 4 -74.68 -29.16 32.97
C HIS A 4 -74.46 -27.77 32.30
N PRO A 5 -74.41 -27.61 30.95
CA PRO A 5 -73.25 -27.30 30.11
C PRO A 5 -73.49 -25.98 29.30
N SER A 6 -72.87 -25.87 28.11
CA SER A 6 -73.08 -24.89 27.02
C SER A 6 -72.06 -23.74 26.97
N GLU A 7 -71.59 -23.24 25.83
CA GLU A 7 -72.14 -23.23 24.47
C GLU A 7 -71.07 -22.76 23.46
N THR A 8 -71.05 -23.37 22.24
CA THR A 8 -70.86 -22.77 20.89
C THR A 8 -69.60 -21.94 20.52
N ALA A 9 -69.16 -21.78 19.26
CA ALA A 9 -69.32 -22.37 17.91
C ALA A 9 -68.51 -21.46 16.93
N GLY A 10 -68.17 -21.98 15.74
CA GLY A 10 -67.69 -21.23 14.54
C GLY A 10 -66.17 -21.12 14.42
N GLU A 11 -65.42 -21.70 13.46
CA GLU A 11 -65.59 -21.97 12.01
C GLU A 11 -65.43 -20.72 11.11
N GLU A 12 -64.64 -20.90 10.03
CA GLU A 12 -64.51 -20.10 8.79
C GLU A 12 -63.63 -18.82 8.85
N ASP A 13 -62.85 -18.39 7.85
CA ASP A 13 -62.31 -18.95 6.60
C ASP A 13 -61.39 -17.86 5.95
N ALA A 14 -60.62 -18.29 4.92
CA ALA A 14 -60.16 -17.52 3.74
C ALA A 14 -58.96 -16.54 3.87
N GLU A 15 -57.81 -16.81 3.20
CA GLU A 15 -57.46 -16.61 1.76
C GLU A 15 -57.13 -15.12 1.45
N GLU A 16 -55.87 -14.72 1.22
CA GLU A 16 -55.03 -14.79 0.00
C GLU A 16 -55.00 -13.44 -0.78
N ASP A 17 -53.98 -13.30 -1.64
CA ASP A 17 -53.70 -12.27 -2.67
C ASP A 17 -53.13 -10.89 -2.27
N ILE A 18 -51.87 -10.52 -2.56
CA ILE A 18 -51.06 -10.48 -3.82
C ILE A 18 -51.44 -9.30 -4.76
N PHE A 19 -50.54 -8.31 -4.87
CA PHE A 19 -50.14 -7.51 -6.07
C PHE A 19 -49.24 -6.34 -5.60
N GLU A 20 -48.19 -5.83 -6.25
CA GLU A 20 -47.44 -6.22 -7.44
C GLU A 20 -46.10 -5.44 -7.54
N LEU A 21 -45.33 -5.88 -8.52
CA LEU A 21 -43.97 -5.63 -8.98
C LEU A 21 -43.48 -4.17 -9.09
N GLY A 22 -42.18 -3.99 -8.80
CA GLY A 22 -41.39 -2.83 -9.19
C GLY A 22 -39.89 -3.11 -9.06
N ASP A 23 -39.29 -3.59 -10.15
CA ASP A 23 -37.88 -3.96 -10.36
C ASP A 23 -36.86 -2.83 -10.05
N VAL A 24 -35.64 -3.24 -9.70
CA VAL A 24 -34.31 -2.71 -10.11
C VAL A 24 -33.27 -2.86 -8.98
N THR A 25 -32.63 -4.03 -8.99
CA THR A 25 -31.19 -4.28 -8.82
C THR A 25 -30.33 -3.17 -8.16
N GLN A 26 -29.67 -3.47 -7.01
CA GLN A 26 -28.21 -3.35 -6.82
C GLN A 26 -27.71 -4.11 -5.57
N PRO A 27 -26.64 -4.94 -5.68
CA PRO A 27 -25.99 -5.58 -4.55
C PRO A 27 -25.12 -4.57 -3.79
N LEU A 28 -25.45 -4.34 -2.51
CA LEU A 28 -24.65 -3.52 -1.60
C LEU A 28 -23.26 -4.14 -1.42
N LEU A 29 -22.27 -3.55 -2.10
CA LEU A 29 -20.85 -3.68 -1.79
C LEU A 29 -20.66 -3.62 -0.27
N LYS A 30 -20.25 -4.74 0.33
CA LYS A 30 -19.60 -4.76 1.64
C LYS A 30 -18.36 -3.89 1.49
N LYS A 31 -18.50 -2.61 1.84
CA LYS A 31 -17.47 -1.59 1.85
C LYS A 31 -16.34 -2.12 2.73
N GLN A 32 -15.32 -2.71 2.10
CA GLN A 32 -14.08 -3.04 2.78
C GLN A 32 -13.59 -1.73 3.39
N ARG A 33 -13.64 -1.64 4.72
CA ARG A 33 -13.02 -0.52 5.42
C ARG A 33 -11.55 -0.60 5.08
N ALA A 34 -11.05 0.40 4.36
CA ALA A 34 -9.62 0.63 4.21
C ALA A 34 -8.96 0.52 5.60
N PRO A 35 -7.80 -0.13 5.71
CA PRO A 35 -7.12 -0.30 7.00
C PRO A 35 -6.97 1.08 7.67
N ARG A 36 -7.41 1.16 8.93
CA ARG A 36 -7.35 2.39 9.73
C ARG A 36 -5.91 2.87 9.77
N SER A 37 -5.70 4.11 9.35
CA SER A 37 -4.48 4.74 8.82
C SER A 37 -3.25 4.84 9.73
N LYS A 38 -3.13 4.08 10.83
CA LYS A 38 -1.96 4.15 11.72
C LYS A 38 -0.81 3.24 11.28
N ASP A 39 -1.11 2.11 10.66
CA ASP A 39 -0.06 1.15 10.30
C ASP A 39 0.59 1.54 8.96
N GLY A 40 -0.19 1.98 7.98
CA GLY A 40 0.34 2.49 6.71
C GLY A 40 1.32 3.66 6.88
N LEU A 41 1.01 4.65 7.73
CA LEU A 41 1.91 5.77 7.99
C LEU A 41 3.23 5.35 8.64
N LYS A 42 3.21 4.34 9.52
CA LYS A 42 4.42 3.80 10.13
C LYS A 42 5.30 3.09 9.11
N VAL A 43 4.70 2.32 8.20
CA VAL A 43 5.46 1.62 7.17
C VAL A 43 6.12 2.62 6.23
N ILE A 44 5.44 3.71 5.88
CA ILE A 44 6.03 4.81 5.08
C ILE A 44 7.19 5.46 5.82
N ALA A 45 7.02 5.78 7.10
CA ALA A 45 8.09 6.37 7.90
C ALA A 45 9.31 5.44 8.01
N SER A 46 9.08 4.13 8.17
CA SER A 46 10.12 3.09 8.19
C SER A 46 10.88 3.03 6.86
N LEU A 47 10.16 2.93 5.74
CA LEU A 47 10.72 2.95 4.39
C LEU A 47 11.60 4.18 4.16
N VAL A 48 11.09 5.37 4.47
CA VAL A 48 11.83 6.64 4.33
C VAL A 48 13.09 6.65 5.19
N SER A 49 13.02 6.13 6.42
CA SER A 49 14.22 6.01 7.27
C SER A 49 15.25 5.09 6.64
N LYS A 50 14.84 3.89 6.22
CA LYS A 50 15.73 2.88 5.61
C LYS A 50 16.43 3.38 4.34
N ILE A 51 15.72 4.12 3.48
CA ILE A 51 16.33 4.75 2.30
C ILE A 51 17.37 5.80 2.73
N ARG A 52 17.05 6.66 3.70
CA ARG A 52 18.01 7.65 4.24
C ARG A 52 19.23 6.99 4.88
N ASP A 53 19.01 5.91 5.63
CA ASP A 53 20.06 5.16 6.30
C ASP A 53 20.96 4.45 5.28
N SER A 54 20.38 3.88 4.23
CA SER A 54 21.11 3.31 3.09
C SER A 54 22.01 4.34 2.43
N VAL A 55 21.50 5.53 2.18
CA VAL A 55 22.28 6.61 1.58
C VAL A 55 23.38 7.09 2.50
N ARG A 56 23.11 7.17 3.81
CA ARG A 56 24.13 7.50 4.82
C ARG A 56 25.22 6.43 4.86
N TYR A 57 24.86 5.15 4.75
CA TYR A 57 25.80 4.03 4.67
C TYR A 57 26.72 4.19 3.45
N LEU A 58 26.16 4.39 2.25
CA LEU A 58 26.92 4.58 1.02
C LEU A 58 27.87 5.79 1.07
N LYS A 59 27.51 6.84 1.81
CA LYS A 59 28.39 8.00 2.01
C LYS A 59 29.52 7.75 2.98
N ARG A 60 29.26 6.99 4.05
CA ARG A 60 30.25 6.73 5.12
C ARG A 60 31.19 5.57 4.78
N SER A 61 30.75 4.64 3.92
CA SER A 61 31.48 3.42 3.56
C SER A 61 31.91 3.46 2.10
N PRO A 62 33.18 3.80 1.79
CA PRO A 62 33.70 3.74 0.42
C PRO A 62 33.60 2.34 -0.21
N SER A 63 33.81 1.29 0.59
CA SER A 63 33.66 -0.09 0.15
C SER A 63 32.20 -0.44 -0.15
N GLY A 64 31.26 0.00 0.69
CA GLY A 64 29.83 -0.13 0.44
C GLY A 64 29.39 0.57 -0.85
N LYS A 65 29.88 1.80 -1.08
CA LYS A 65 29.65 2.55 -2.32
C LYS A 65 30.16 1.80 -3.55
N GLN A 66 31.38 1.28 -3.51
CA GLN A 66 31.95 0.50 -4.62
C GLN A 66 31.12 -0.75 -4.94
N LYS A 67 30.68 -1.49 -3.93
CA LYS A 67 29.81 -2.66 -4.09
C LYS A 67 28.46 -2.29 -4.69
N PHE A 68 27.88 -1.19 -4.24
CA PHE A 68 26.62 -0.67 -4.77
C PHE A 68 26.76 -0.22 -6.23
N ASP A 69 27.80 0.55 -6.57
CA ASP A 69 28.08 0.97 -7.95
C ASP A 69 28.29 -0.24 -8.88
N LEU A 70 28.95 -1.28 -8.38
CA LEU A 70 29.10 -2.56 -9.09
C LEU A 70 27.73 -3.23 -9.31
N ALA A 71 26.84 -3.23 -8.32
CA ALA A 71 25.48 -3.74 -8.46
C ALA A 71 24.66 -2.96 -9.49
N VAL A 72 24.65 -1.63 -9.43
CA VAL A 72 24.01 -0.75 -10.42
C VAL A 72 24.54 -1.04 -11.81
N SER A 73 25.85 -1.21 -11.95
CA SER A 73 26.50 -1.50 -13.24
C SER A 73 26.05 -2.84 -13.83
N GLN A 74 26.09 -3.93 -13.05
CA GLN A 74 25.77 -5.24 -13.60
C GLN A 74 24.27 -5.54 -13.70
N LEU A 75 23.43 -4.74 -13.04
CA LEU A 75 21.99 -4.64 -13.29
C LEU A 75 21.63 -3.68 -14.44
N LYS A 76 22.63 -3.03 -15.07
CA LYS A 76 22.46 -2.04 -16.15
C LYS A 76 21.57 -0.85 -15.77
N LEU A 77 21.52 -0.51 -14.48
CA LEU A 77 20.76 0.63 -13.94
C LEU A 77 21.48 1.97 -14.13
N ASN A 78 22.59 1.98 -14.87
CA ASN A 78 23.43 3.14 -15.13
C ASN A 78 22.69 4.31 -15.82
N GLY A 79 21.58 4.06 -16.52
CA GLY A 79 20.74 5.09 -17.15
C GLY A 79 19.81 5.82 -16.18
N LEU A 80 19.61 5.28 -14.97
CA LEU A 80 18.78 5.83 -13.90
C LEU A 80 19.57 6.81 -13.00
N LYS A 81 20.86 7.01 -13.30
CA LYS A 81 21.86 7.84 -12.58
C LYS A 81 21.53 9.32 -12.36
N LYS A 82 20.38 9.82 -12.83
CA LYS A 82 20.10 11.26 -12.75
C LYS A 82 19.59 11.72 -11.39
N VAL A 83 19.22 10.81 -10.48
CA VAL A 83 18.76 11.24 -9.17
C VAL A 83 19.93 11.25 -8.18
N PRO A 84 20.32 12.43 -7.65
CA PRO A 84 21.48 12.55 -6.79
C PRO A 84 21.18 11.95 -5.42
N MET A 85 21.49 10.66 -5.25
CA MET A 85 21.58 10.03 -3.92
C MET A 85 22.56 10.75 -2.99
N ASP A 86 23.43 11.60 -3.52
CA ASP A 86 24.39 12.37 -2.74
C ASP A 86 23.79 13.59 -2.00
N VAL A 87 22.49 13.89 -2.13
CA VAL A 87 21.93 15.09 -1.46
C VAL A 87 20.65 14.79 -0.65
N PRO A 88 20.80 14.25 0.57
CA PRO A 88 19.69 14.05 1.51
C PRO A 88 18.86 15.31 1.78
N ILE A 89 19.47 16.51 1.62
CA ILE A 89 18.83 17.82 1.82
C ILE A 89 17.92 18.21 0.64
N ARG A 90 18.06 17.56 -0.52
CA ARG A 90 17.21 17.81 -1.70
C ARG A 90 15.95 16.95 -1.74
N TRP A 91 15.83 15.93 -0.90
CA TRP A 91 14.60 15.15 -0.77
C TRP A 91 13.66 15.84 0.22
N ASN A 92 13.07 16.94 -0.24
CA ASN A 92 12.12 17.73 0.53
C ASN A 92 10.79 16.99 0.69
N SER A 93 10.51 16.03 -0.20
CA SER A 93 9.32 15.19 -0.17
C SER A 93 9.66 13.70 -0.16
N THR A 94 8.72 12.88 0.34
CA THR A 94 8.76 11.43 0.15
C THR A 94 8.77 11.07 -1.33
N TYR A 95 8.04 11.81 -2.16
CA TYR A 95 7.98 11.61 -3.61
C TYR A 95 9.39 11.66 -4.26
N GLU A 96 10.16 12.73 -4.04
CA GLU A 96 11.52 12.87 -4.62
C GLU A 96 12.47 11.76 -4.16
N MET A 97 12.26 11.22 -2.95
CA MET A 97 13.04 10.11 -2.44
C MET A 97 12.67 8.78 -3.10
N LEU A 98 11.37 8.54 -3.31
CA LEU A 98 10.88 7.33 -3.98
C LEU A 98 11.20 7.36 -5.47
N GLU A 99 11.08 8.51 -6.13
CA GLU A 99 11.50 8.71 -7.53
C GLU A 99 12.97 8.34 -7.74
N ALA A 100 13.83 8.65 -6.75
CA ALA A 100 15.24 8.26 -6.72
C ALA A 100 15.46 6.77 -6.48
N ALA A 101 14.76 6.23 -5.47
CA ALA A 101 15.10 4.96 -4.85
C ALA A 101 14.44 3.77 -5.55
N LEU A 102 13.20 3.92 -6.03
CA LEU A 102 12.43 2.86 -6.69
C LEU A 102 13.18 2.21 -7.86
N PRO A 103 13.81 2.97 -8.78
CA PRO A 103 14.57 2.38 -9.88
C PRO A 103 15.83 1.61 -9.44
N LEU A 104 16.23 1.76 -8.18
CA LEU A 104 17.43 1.17 -7.59
C LEU A 104 17.13 0.07 -6.57
N ARG A 105 15.86 -0.33 -6.41
CA ARG A 105 15.45 -1.43 -5.51
C ARG A 105 16.35 -2.65 -5.63
N ASP A 106 16.58 -3.12 -6.85
CA ASP A 106 17.38 -4.32 -7.09
C ASP A 106 18.86 -4.12 -6.74
N ALA A 107 19.37 -2.89 -6.85
CA ALA A 107 20.72 -2.57 -6.41
C ALA A 107 20.86 -2.60 -4.88
N PHE A 108 19.84 -2.11 -4.14
CA PHE A 108 19.81 -2.21 -2.67
C PHE A 108 19.71 -3.67 -2.20
N ALA A 109 18.82 -4.46 -2.81
CA ALA A 109 18.71 -5.89 -2.52
C ALA A 109 20.03 -6.64 -2.80
N ARG A 110 20.70 -6.27 -3.89
CA ARG A 110 22.00 -6.87 -4.23
C ARG A 110 23.11 -6.43 -3.28
N LEU A 111 23.09 -5.19 -2.80
CA LEU A 111 24.02 -4.71 -1.78
C LEU A 111 23.89 -5.50 -0.47
N ASP A 112 22.65 -5.72 -0.03
CA ASP A 112 22.30 -6.54 1.15
C ASP A 112 22.89 -7.95 1.08
N LEU A 113 22.90 -8.54 -0.12
CA LEU A 113 23.49 -9.86 -0.34
C LEU A 113 25.02 -9.88 -0.28
N ILE A 114 25.68 -8.84 -0.81
CA ILE A 114 27.16 -8.82 -0.98
C ILE A 114 27.89 -8.05 0.13
N ASP A 115 27.18 -7.32 0.97
CA ASP A 115 27.75 -6.51 2.03
C ASP A 115 27.09 -6.76 3.38
N LYS A 116 27.70 -7.65 4.18
CA LYS A 116 27.19 -8.04 5.51
C LYS A 116 27.06 -6.88 6.52
N ASN A 117 27.69 -5.75 6.24
CA ASN A 117 27.63 -4.55 7.09
C ASN A 117 26.46 -3.63 6.72
N TYR A 118 25.73 -3.93 5.65
CA TYR A 118 24.54 -3.21 5.21
C TYR A 118 23.30 -3.99 5.66
N ASP A 119 22.42 -3.32 6.41
CA ASP A 119 21.18 -3.91 6.96
C ASP A 119 19.97 -2.95 6.79
N HIS A 120 20.10 -1.97 5.90
CA HIS A 120 19.11 -0.91 5.70
C HIS A 120 18.22 -1.14 4.48
N ASN A 121 18.23 -2.33 3.89
CA ASN A 121 17.38 -2.66 2.76
C ASN A 121 15.90 -2.65 3.19
N PRO A 122 15.01 -1.90 2.53
CA PRO A 122 13.58 -2.03 2.75
C PRO A 122 13.08 -3.44 2.41
N SER A 123 12.08 -3.91 3.15
CA SER A 123 11.39 -5.17 2.89
C SER A 123 10.56 -5.10 1.60
N ASP A 124 10.18 -6.25 1.07
CA ASP A 124 9.33 -6.30 -0.12
C ASP A 124 7.97 -5.61 0.09
N GLU A 125 7.39 -5.69 1.30
CA GLU A 125 6.16 -4.98 1.65
C GLU A 125 6.36 -3.45 1.64
N GLU A 126 7.49 -2.97 2.17
CA GLU A 126 7.84 -1.54 2.12
C GLU A 126 8.06 -1.06 0.69
N TRP A 127 8.70 -1.87 -0.17
CA TRP A 127 8.87 -1.57 -1.59
C TRP A 127 7.55 -1.58 -2.38
N GLU A 128 6.63 -2.47 -2.04
CA GLU A 128 5.29 -2.49 -2.64
C GLU A 128 4.51 -1.22 -2.28
N ILE A 129 4.54 -0.84 -1.00
CA ILE A 129 3.92 0.40 -0.52
C ILE A 129 4.54 1.63 -1.18
N ALA A 130 5.86 1.65 -1.37
CA ALA A 130 6.55 2.69 -2.11
C ALA A 130 5.99 2.86 -3.53
N THR A 131 5.76 1.75 -4.22
CA THR A 131 5.22 1.70 -5.58
C THR A 131 3.78 2.21 -5.63
N ILE A 132 2.95 1.81 -4.67
CA ILE A 132 1.56 2.28 -4.53
C ILE A 132 1.52 3.80 -4.32
N ILE A 133 2.35 4.33 -3.42
CA ILE A 133 2.39 5.77 -3.11
C ILE A 133 2.85 6.57 -4.31
N PHE A 134 3.94 6.14 -4.96
CA PHE A 134 4.47 6.80 -6.15
C PHE A 134 3.43 6.85 -7.27
N SER A 135 2.68 5.76 -7.48
CA SER A 135 1.61 5.69 -8.49
C SER A 135 0.39 6.54 -8.13
N ALA A 136 0.05 6.67 -6.85
CA ALA A 136 -1.07 7.49 -6.38
C ALA A 136 -0.79 9.00 -6.49
N ASP A 137 0.47 9.41 -6.33
CA ASP A 137 0.92 10.79 -6.49
C ASP A 137 0.86 11.21 -7.97
N GLU A 138 1.37 10.38 -8.89
CA GLU A 138 1.29 10.60 -10.34
C GLU A 138 -0.16 10.82 -10.84
N ALA A 139 -1.11 10.00 -10.37
CA ALA A 139 -2.52 10.13 -10.72
C ALA A 139 -3.18 11.41 -10.16
N SER A 140 -2.63 11.96 -9.08
CA SER A 140 -3.10 13.21 -8.46
C SER A 140 -2.47 14.43 -9.13
N VAL A 141 -1.19 14.36 -9.50
CA VAL A 141 -0.47 15.41 -10.24
C VAL A 141 -1.00 15.56 -11.67
N ALA A 142 -1.35 14.44 -12.33
CA ALA A 142 -1.96 14.47 -13.67
C ALA A 142 -3.33 15.18 -13.68
N LYS A 143 -4.12 15.06 -12.60
CA LYS A 143 -5.41 15.75 -12.47
C LYS A 143 -5.28 17.23 -12.13
N GLN A 144 -4.17 17.65 -11.52
CA GLN A 144 -3.93 19.07 -11.17
C GLN A 144 -3.36 19.88 -12.36
N ARG A 145 -2.90 19.19 -13.42
CA ARG A 145 -2.36 19.78 -14.66
C ARG A 145 -3.34 19.78 -15.84
N CYS A 146 -4.53 19.23 -15.66
CA CYS A 146 -5.64 19.29 -16.63
C CYS A 146 -6.62 20.39 -16.27
#